data_AF-A0A3L6SWW3-F1
#
_entry.id   AF-A0A3L6SWW3-F1
#
_cell.length_a   1.000
_cell.length_b   1.000
_cell.length_c   1.000
_cell.angle_alpha   90.00
_cell.angle_beta   90.00
_cell.angle_gamma   90.00
#
_symmetry.space_group_name_H-M   'P 1'
#
loop_
_entity.id
_entity.type
_entity.pdbx_description
1 polymer ?
#
loop_
_entity_poly.entity_id
_entity_poly.type
_entity_poly.pdbx_seq_one_letter_code
_entity_poly.pdbx_strand_id
1 'polypeptide(L)'
;MPKQLRAELVRQLGASLVQPPARSLDLCVAQGDAGKLVPPLVLHFGSGGGASSDVVVPPENYWAPVDDTTACMVVFSAAMPNATLPMNETTTVIGNFMQQNMHLLYDLGNGVLSFQPADCSAVR
;
A
#
# COMPACT_ATOMS: atom_id res chain seq x y z
N MET A 1 10.97 3.11 0.89
CA MET A 1 9.98 2.38 1.70
C MET A 1 10.41 2.47 3.16
N PRO A 2 9.48 2.60 4.12
CA PRO A 2 9.81 2.55 5.54
C PRO A 2 10.54 1.25 5.89
N LYS A 3 11.74 1.34 6.49
CA LYS A 3 12.59 0.19 6.80
C LYS A 3 11.89 -0.83 7.71
N GLN A 4 11.05 -0.34 8.62
CA GLN A 4 10.29 -1.11 9.59
C GLN A 4 9.19 -1.93 8.89
N LEU A 5 8.46 -1.33 7.94
CA LEU A 5 7.44 -2.03 7.14
C LEU A 5 8.07 -3.19 6.38
N ARG A 6 9.21 -2.95 5.73
CA ARG A 6 9.97 -4.01 5.04
C ARG A 6 10.34 -5.15 5.95
N ALA A 7 10.93 -4.84 7.11
CA ALA A 7 11.41 -5.84 8.06
C ALA A 7 10.25 -6.71 8.58
N GLU A 8 9.11 -6.09 8.85
CA GLU A 8 7.92 -6.79 9.30
C GLU A 8 7.32 -7.70 8.22
N LEU A 9 7.23 -7.23 6.98
CA LEU A 9 6.78 -8.06 5.86
C LEU A 9 7.72 -9.25 5.60
N VAL A 10 9.03 -9.05 5.72
CA VAL A 10 10.01 -10.15 5.65
C VAL A 10 9.78 -11.17 6.77
N ARG A 11 9.51 -10.70 8.00
CA ARG A 11 9.23 -11.55 9.16
C ARG A 11 7.96 -12.39 8.96
N GLN A 12 6.90 -11.79 8.41
CA GLN A 12 5.62 -12.47 8.20
C GLN A 12 5.63 -13.42 7.01
N LEU A 13 6.23 -13.03 5.87
CA LEU A 13 6.21 -13.81 4.64
C LEU A 13 7.28 -14.91 4.63
N GLY A 14 8.44 -14.67 5.25
CA GLY A 14 9.49 -15.66 5.45
C GLY A 14 9.85 -16.44 4.17
N ALA A 15 9.69 -17.77 4.23
CA ALA A 15 10.00 -18.69 3.13
C ALA A 15 9.09 -18.53 1.89
N SER A 16 8.02 -17.74 1.98
CA SER A 16 7.11 -17.48 0.86
C SER A 16 7.66 -16.44 -0.12
N LEU A 17 8.70 -15.71 0.27
CA LEU A 17 9.34 -14.71 -0.58
C LEU A 17 10.06 -15.39 -1.75
N VAL A 18 9.85 -14.86 -2.96
CA VAL A 18 10.52 -15.30 -4.19
C VAL A 18 11.48 -14.22 -4.70
N GLN A 19 12.37 -14.59 -5.62
CA GLN A 19 13.29 -13.63 -6.24
C GLN A 19 12.52 -12.62 -7.09
N PRO A 20 12.73 -11.31 -6.92
CA PRO A 20 12.10 -10.30 -7.77
C PRO A 20 12.57 -10.41 -9.24
N PRO A 21 11.67 -10.28 -10.22
CA PRO A 21 12.03 -10.36 -11.65
C PRO A 21 12.79 -9.13 -12.14
N ALA A 22 12.76 -8.02 -11.39
CA ALA A 22 13.48 -6.78 -11.72
C ALA A 22 14.08 -6.13 -10.47
N ARG A 23 15.25 -5.48 -10.63
CA ARG A 23 15.98 -4.82 -9.52
C ARG A 23 15.23 -3.66 -8.86
N SER A 24 14.23 -3.09 -9.53
CA SER A 24 13.40 -2.00 -9.00
C SER A 24 12.32 -2.50 -8.05
N LEU A 25 12.09 -3.81 -7.98
CA LEU A 25 11.11 -4.45 -7.10
C LEU A 25 11.82 -5.01 -5.87
N ASP A 26 11.18 -4.97 -4.70
CA ASP A 26 11.80 -5.38 -3.43
C ASP A 26 11.30 -6.75 -2.94
N LEU A 27 10.06 -6.82 -2.45
CA LEU A 27 9.49 -8.05 -1.90
C LEU A 27 8.46 -8.63 -2.87
N CYS A 28 8.58 -9.91 -3.18
CA CYS A 28 7.70 -10.61 -4.12
C CYS A 28 7.29 -11.97 -3.55
N VAL A 29 6.13 -12.46 -3.99
CA VAL A 29 5.60 -13.80 -3.73
C VAL A 29 5.07 -14.41 -5.03
N ALA A 30 4.78 -15.72 -5.04
CA ALA A 30 4.05 -16.31 -6.16
C ALA A 30 2.68 -15.63 -6.33
N GLN A 31 2.31 -15.29 -7.57
CA GLN A 31 1.10 -14.52 -7.86
C GLN A 31 -0.16 -15.18 -7.28
N GLY A 32 -0.28 -16.51 -7.42
CA GLY A 32 -1.42 -17.27 -6.91
C GLY A 32 -1.55 -17.27 -5.39
N ASP A 33 -0.46 -16.96 -4.67
CA ASP A 33 -0.42 -16.95 -3.21
C ASP A 33 -0.60 -15.55 -2.60
N ALA A 34 -0.51 -14.48 -3.41
CA ALA A 34 -0.48 -13.11 -2.93
C ALA A 34 -1.69 -12.76 -2.03
N GLY A 35 -2.92 -13.02 -2.50
CA GLY A 35 -4.13 -12.74 -1.72
C GLY A 35 -4.29 -13.58 -0.45
N LYS A 36 -3.51 -14.67 -0.30
CA LYS A 36 -3.57 -15.57 0.87
C LYS A 36 -2.47 -15.26 1.88
N LEU A 37 -1.27 -14.93 1.41
CA LEU A 37 -0.07 -14.80 2.25
C LEU A 37 0.24 -13.37 2.64
N VAL A 38 -0.04 -12.41 1.76
CA VAL A 38 0.23 -11.00 2.04
C VAL A 38 -0.79 -10.51 3.06
N PRO A 39 -0.36 -9.94 4.20
CA PRO A 39 -1.28 -9.46 5.22
C PRO A 39 -2.00 -8.19 4.76
N PRO A 40 -3.14 -7.80 5.35
CA PRO A 40 -3.64 -6.44 5.21
C PRO A 40 -2.68 -5.45 5.87
N LEU A 41 -2.54 -4.25 5.30
CA LEU A 41 -1.83 -3.13 5.91
C LEU A 41 -2.84 -2.21 6.59
N VAL A 42 -2.63 -1.88 7.87
CA VAL A 42 -3.50 -0.93 8.60
C VAL A 42 -2.78 0.40 8.74
N LEU A 43 -3.39 1.45 8.19
CA LEU A 43 -2.92 2.83 8.34
C LEU A 43 -3.68 3.48 9.48
N HIS A 44 -2.94 3.82 10.55
CA HIS A 44 -3.48 4.53 11.71
C HIS A 44 -3.36 6.04 11.50
N PHE A 45 -4.48 6.73 11.31
CA PHE A 45 -4.50 8.20 11.27
C PHE A 45 -4.72 8.77 12.67
N GLY A 46 -4.44 10.07 12.86
CA GLY A 46 -4.86 10.78 14.06
C GLY A 46 -6.39 10.89 14.12
N SER A 47 -6.98 10.93 15.31
CA SER A 47 -8.42 11.11 15.48
C SER A 47 -8.85 12.52 15.08
N GLY A 48 -9.28 12.71 13.82
CA GLY A 48 -10.07 13.85 13.38
C GLY A 48 -11.56 13.51 13.45
N GLY A 49 -12.38 14.31 14.13
CA GLY A 49 -13.85 14.14 14.12
C GLY A 49 -14.45 13.01 14.96
N GLY A 50 -13.67 12.31 15.80
CA GLY A 50 -14.20 11.41 16.84
C GLY A 50 -14.50 9.95 16.44
N ALA A 51 -14.20 9.53 15.21
CA ALA A 51 -14.30 8.14 14.75
C ALA A 51 -12.95 7.39 14.80
N SER A 52 -12.97 6.05 14.69
CA SER A 52 -11.75 5.26 14.47
C SER A 52 -11.06 5.73 13.19
N SER A 53 -9.77 5.97 13.30
CA SER A 53 -8.94 6.54 12.24
C SER A 53 -8.12 5.48 11.49
N ASP A 54 -8.52 4.21 11.59
CA ASP A 54 -7.83 3.10 10.96
C ASP A 54 -8.39 2.85 9.57
N VAL A 55 -7.48 2.76 8.59
CA VAL A 55 -7.80 2.40 7.21
C VAL A 55 -7.13 1.08 6.90
N VAL A 56 -7.92 0.07 6.56
CA VAL A 56 -7.43 -1.23 6.13
C VAL A 56 -7.16 -1.17 4.62
N VAL A 57 -5.91 -1.36 4.23
CA VAL A 57 -5.47 -1.48 2.84
C VAL A 57 -5.31 -2.98 2.55
N PRO A 58 -6.13 -3.55 1.66
CA PRO A 58 -6.07 -4.98 1.36
C PRO A 58 -4.82 -5.32 0.51
N PRO A 59 -4.35 -6.58 0.50
CA PRO A 59 -3.18 -7.02 -0.26
C PRO A 59 -3.09 -6.52 -1.69
N GLU A 60 -4.18 -6.64 -2.45
CA GLU A 60 -4.29 -6.23 -3.85
C GLU A 60 -4.06 -4.72 -4.07
N ASN A 61 -4.18 -3.91 -3.03
CA ASN A 61 -3.97 -2.46 -3.08
C ASN A 61 -2.51 -2.06 -2.77
N TYR A 62 -1.63 -3.01 -2.46
CA TYR A 62 -0.19 -2.72 -2.27
C TYR A 62 0.76 -3.84 -2.71
N TRP A 63 0.21 -4.91 -3.30
CA TRP A 63 0.88 -5.97 -4.03
C TRP A 63 0.23 -6.12 -5.40
N ALA A 64 1.03 -6.11 -6.47
CA ALA A 64 0.54 -6.18 -7.84
C ALA A 64 1.24 -7.29 -8.64
N PRO A 65 0.53 -7.97 -9.56
CA PRO A 65 1.15 -8.82 -10.57
C PRO A 65 2.18 -8.03 -11.38
N VAL A 66 3.37 -8.59 -11.57
CA VAL A 66 4.45 -8.00 -12.40
C VAL A 66 4.80 -8.86 -13.61
N ASP A 67 4.40 -10.13 -13.58
CA ASP A 67 4.42 -11.12 -14.66
C ASP A 67 3.36 -12.20 -14.35
N ASP A 68 3.24 -13.23 -15.18
CA ASP A 68 2.22 -14.29 -15.02
C ASP A 68 2.39 -15.18 -13.77
N THR A 69 3.51 -15.08 -13.08
CA THR A 69 3.92 -15.98 -12.00
C THR A 69 4.18 -15.27 -10.67
N THR A 70 4.40 -13.96 -10.69
CA THR A 70 4.92 -13.19 -9.55
C THR A 70 4.07 -11.97 -9.26
N ALA A 71 3.78 -11.76 -7.97
CA ALA A 71 3.25 -10.50 -7.47
C ALA A 71 4.25 -9.84 -6.52
N CYS A 72 4.47 -8.55 -6.68
CA CYS A 72 5.44 -7.79 -5.90
C CYS A 72 4.79 -6.62 -5.18
N MET A 73 5.37 -6.28 -4.04
CA MET A 73 5.02 -5.09 -3.28
C MET A 73 5.26 -3.83 -4.12
N VAL A 74 4.24 -2.97 -4.19
CA VAL A 74 4.29 -1.69 -4.91
C VAL A 74 4.42 -0.51 -3.93
N VAL A 75 5.27 -0.68 -2.91
CA VAL A 75 5.60 0.34 -1.91
C VAL A 75 7.06 0.74 -2.08
N PHE A 76 7.28 1.96 -2.54
CA PHE A 76 8.62 2.46 -2.91
C PHE A 76 9.16 3.49 -1.92
N SER A 77 10.39 3.94 -2.15
CA SER A 77 10.90 5.13 -1.46
C SER A 77 10.28 6.38 -2.06
N ALA A 78 9.71 7.22 -1.22
CA ALA A 78 9.30 8.57 -1.61
C ALA A 78 10.51 9.49 -1.83
N ALA A 79 11.64 9.23 -1.15
CA ALA A 79 12.86 9.99 -1.31
C ALA A 79 13.41 9.81 -2.73
N MET A 80 13.32 10.87 -3.53
CA MET A 80 13.76 10.93 -4.92
C MET A 80 14.86 12.00 -5.05
N PRO A 81 15.99 11.70 -5.71
CA PRO A 81 16.94 12.72 -6.09
C PRO A 81 16.24 13.80 -6.94
N ASN A 82 16.49 15.08 -6.63
CA ASN A 82 15.93 16.22 -7.37
C ASN A 82 14.39 16.35 -7.32
N ALA A 83 13.73 15.84 -6.28
CA ALA A 83 12.30 16.08 -6.08
C ALA A 83 12.01 17.58 -5.87
N THR A 84 10.98 18.09 -6.54
CA THR A 84 10.48 19.47 -6.39
C THR A 84 9.57 19.64 -5.17
N LEU A 85 8.99 18.54 -4.69
CA LEU A 85 8.20 18.47 -3.46
C LEU A 85 9.10 18.04 -2.30
N PRO A 86 8.74 18.34 -1.03
CA PRO A 86 9.48 17.91 0.16
C PRO A 86 9.32 16.40 0.38
N MET A 87 9.93 15.62 -0.51
CA MET A 87 9.90 14.17 -0.54
C MET A 87 11.19 13.67 0.10
N ASN A 88 11.10 13.22 1.35
CA ASN A 88 12.22 12.68 2.10
C ASN A 88 11.86 11.27 2.62
N GLU A 89 12.72 10.70 3.46
CA GLU A 89 12.52 9.35 4.01
C GLU A 89 11.32 9.23 4.98
N THR A 90 10.82 10.36 5.51
CA THR A 90 9.66 10.40 6.42
C THR A 90 8.36 10.74 5.69
N THR A 91 8.42 11.22 4.45
CA THR A 91 7.23 11.47 3.63
C THR A 91 6.54 10.16 3.26
N THR A 92 5.28 10.01 3.67
CA THR A 92 4.41 8.91 3.24
C THR A 92 3.47 9.38 2.14
N VAL A 93 3.39 8.61 1.05
CA VAL A 93 2.45 8.86 -0.06
C VAL A 93 1.51 7.67 -0.18
N ILE A 94 0.22 7.94 -0.08
CA ILE A 94 -0.84 6.97 -0.38
C ILE A 94 -1.13 7.11 -1.87
N GLY A 95 -0.44 6.31 -2.68
CA GLY A 95 -0.53 6.34 -4.15
C GLY A 95 -1.79 5.69 -4.71
N ASN A 96 -1.92 5.68 -6.03
CA ASN A 96 -3.10 5.16 -6.74
C ASN A 96 -3.48 3.72 -6.36
N PHE A 97 -2.51 2.79 -6.22
CA PHE A 97 -2.75 1.40 -5.84
C PHE A 97 -3.46 1.30 -4.49
N MET A 98 -2.99 2.05 -3.48
CA MET A 98 -3.60 2.04 -2.15
C MET A 98 -5.01 2.62 -2.14
N GLN A 99 -5.36 3.45 -3.14
CA GLN A 99 -6.66 4.08 -3.29
C GLN A 99 -7.65 3.32 -4.18
N GLN A 100 -7.25 2.18 -4.76
CA GLN A 100 -8.18 1.35 -5.54
C GLN A 100 -9.30 0.79 -4.64
N ASN A 101 -10.49 0.56 -5.19
CA ASN A 101 -11.61 -0.02 -4.44
C ASN A 101 -11.95 0.76 -3.15
N MET A 102 -11.85 2.08 -3.21
CA MET A 102 -12.07 2.97 -2.07
C MET A 102 -12.66 4.31 -2.53
N HIS A 103 -13.66 4.80 -1.81
CA HIS A 103 -14.11 6.18 -1.91
C HIS A 103 -13.31 7.06 -0.95
N LEU A 104 -12.82 8.17 -1.47
CA LEU A 104 -12.14 9.21 -0.71
C LEU A 104 -13.02 10.46 -0.70
N LEU A 105 -13.38 10.95 0.49
CA LEU A 105 -14.07 12.23 0.65
C LEU A 105 -13.07 13.27 1.14
N TYR A 106 -12.86 14.29 0.31
CA TYR A 106 -12.11 15.48 0.67
C TYR A 106 -13.10 16.54 1.21
N ASP A 107 -13.36 16.50 2.52
CA ASP A 107 -14.19 17.50 3.18
C ASP A 107 -13.35 18.73 3.49
N LEU A 108 -13.25 19.62 2.50
CA LEU A 108 -12.50 20.87 2.62
C LEU A 108 -13.14 21.85 3.61
N GLY A 109 -14.46 21.74 3.85
CA GLY A 109 -15.17 22.61 4.78
C GLY A 109 -14.80 22.33 6.24
N ASN A 110 -14.63 21.04 6.58
CA ASN A 110 -14.25 20.61 7.92
C ASN A 110 -12.77 20.23 8.06
N GLY A 111 -12.00 20.25 6.97
CA GLY A 111 -10.59 19.84 6.96
C GLY A 111 -10.39 18.36 7.24
N VAL A 112 -11.32 17.50 6.77
CA VAL A 112 -11.32 16.06 7.03
C VAL A 112 -11.14 15.28 5.73
N LEU A 113 -10.28 14.27 5.78
CA LEU A 113 -10.18 13.24 4.74
C LEU A 113 -10.83 11.96 5.27
N SER A 114 -11.85 11.46 4.58
CA SER A 114 -12.54 10.22 4.96
C SER A 114 -12.31 9.12 3.93
N PHE A 115 -12.28 7.88 4.41
CA PHE A 115 -12.01 6.68 3.62
C PHE A 115 -13.18 5.71 3.79
N GLN A 116 -13.65 5.12 2.69
CA GLN A 116 -14.68 4.09 2.70
C GLN A 116 -14.34 3.01 1.67
N PRO A 117 -14.18 1.73 2.07
CA PRO A 117 -14.04 0.64 1.11
C PRO A 117 -15.21 0.58 0.12
N ALA A 118 -14.93 0.27 -1.13
CA ALA A 118 -15.92 0.18 -2.20
C ALA A 118 -15.63 -1.01 -3.12
N ASP A 119 -16.68 -1.69 -3.58
CA ASP A 119 -16.54 -2.67 -4.66
C ASP A 119 -16.72 -1.96 -6.01
N CYS A 120 -15.61 -1.66 -6.68
CA CYS A 120 -15.63 -0.99 -7.97
C CYS A 120 -15.77 -1.96 -9.16
N SER A 121 -15.89 -3.27 -8.92
CA SER A 121 -16.03 -4.26 -10.00
C SER A 121 -17.36 -4.14 -10.75
N ALA A 122 -18.36 -3.54 -10.12
CA ALA A 122 -19.70 -3.34 -10.67
C ALA A 122 -19.86 -2.07 -11.54
N VAL A 123 -18.85 -1.21 -11.63
CA VAL A 123 -18.92 0.08 -12.37
C VAL A 123 -18.46 -0.07 -13.83
N ARG A 124 -18.82 -1.20 -14.47
CA ARG A 124 -18.49 -1.45 -15.88
C ARG A 124 -19.52 -0.87 -16.84
#